data_AF-A0A966JBE1-F1
#
_entry.id   AF-A0A966JBE1-F1
#
_cell.length_a   1.000
_cell.length_b   1.000
_cell.length_c   1.000
_cell.angle_alpha   90.00
_cell.angle_beta   90.00
_cell.angle_gamma   90.00
#
_symmetry.space_group_name_H-M   'P 1'
#
loop_
_entity.id
_entity.type
_entity.pdbx_description
1 polymer ?
#
loop_
_entity_poly.entity_id
_entity_poly.type
_entity_poly.pdbx_seq_one_letter_code
_entity_poly.pdbx_strand_id
1 'polypeptide(L)'
;MVKLLGPVREYTALFTGFRRIRVEHGEIRVNDQRITVRGVNRHDHHPVRGKAVTRDDMVADVVAMKQLNCNAVRTSHYPNDPAFLDLCDEYGLYVVAEANIESHAYNTSLCDDP
;
A
#
# COMPACT_ATOMS: atom_id res chain seq x y z
N MET A 1 -21.48 17.74 -11.95
CA MET A 1 -21.77 16.82 -13.06
C MET A 1 -21.35 17.51 -14.35
N VAL A 2 -20.32 17.01 -15.04
CA VAL A 2 -19.84 17.61 -16.31
C VAL A 2 -20.80 17.18 -17.42
N LYS A 3 -21.36 18.14 -18.16
CA LYS A 3 -22.26 17.86 -19.28
C LYS A 3 -21.43 17.64 -20.54
N LEU A 4 -21.41 16.41 -21.04
CA LEU A 4 -20.68 16.04 -22.25
C LEU A 4 -21.52 16.41 -23.49
N LEU A 5 -20.87 16.97 -24.51
CA LEU A 5 -21.51 17.54 -25.71
C LEU A 5 -21.79 16.51 -26.82
N GLY A 6 -21.63 15.22 -26.53
CA GLY A 6 -21.82 14.12 -27.49
C GLY A 6 -21.93 12.76 -26.79
N PRO A 7 -22.15 11.66 -27.54
CA PRO A 7 -22.28 10.33 -26.97
C PRO A 7 -20.97 9.89 -26.30
N VAL A 8 -21.07 9.44 -25.04
CA VAL A 8 -19.93 8.90 -24.29
C VAL A 8 -19.52 7.56 -24.88
N ARG A 9 -18.23 7.43 -25.24
CA ARG A 9 -17.66 6.17 -25.73
C ARG A 9 -17.02 5.36 -24.61
N GLU A 10 -16.37 6.04 -23.68
CA GLU A 10 -15.68 5.46 -22.53
C GLU A 10 -15.64 6.49 -21.41
N TYR A 11 -15.59 6.01 -20.16
CA TYR A 11 -15.42 6.82 -18.97
C TYR A 11 -14.58 6.06 -17.95
N THR A 12 -13.67 6.77 -17.28
CA THR A 12 -12.92 6.27 -16.12
C THR A 12 -12.96 7.30 -15.01
N ALA A 13 -12.78 6.84 -13.77
CA ALA A 13 -12.74 7.65 -12.58
C ALA A 13 -11.64 7.15 -11.65
N LEU A 14 -11.01 8.09 -10.95
CA LEU A 14 -10.08 7.79 -9.87
C LEU A 14 -10.38 8.74 -8.71
N PHE A 15 -10.46 8.20 -7.50
CA PHE A 15 -10.52 9.02 -6.30
C PHE A 15 -9.16 9.68 -6.07
N THR A 16 -9.15 11.00 -5.87
CA THR A 16 -7.91 11.78 -5.73
C THR A 16 -7.79 12.33 -4.32
N GLY A 17 -6.81 11.86 -3.56
CA GLY A 17 -6.44 12.39 -2.25
C GLY A 17 -5.29 13.41 -2.36
N PHE A 18 -5.60 14.70 -2.22
CA PHE A 18 -4.58 15.76 -2.23
C PHE A 18 -3.66 15.64 -1.02
N ARG A 19 -2.38 15.35 -1.29
CA ARG A 19 -1.34 15.26 -0.26
C ARG A 19 0.02 15.67 -0.82
N ARG A 20 0.90 16.14 0.05
CA ARG A 20 2.33 16.36 -0.23
C ARG A 20 3.16 15.55 0.76
N ILE A 21 4.09 14.75 0.26
CA ILE A 21 5.03 13.98 1.07
C ILE A 21 6.43 14.56 0.87
N ARG A 22 7.15 14.84 1.95
CA ARG A 22 8.53 15.37 1.91
C ARG A 22 9.41 14.64 2.92
N VAL A 23 10.70 14.54 2.59
CA VAL A 23 11.75 14.15 3.53
C VAL A 23 12.62 15.37 3.76
N GLU A 24 12.53 15.95 4.95
CA GLU A 24 13.23 17.19 5.31
C GLU A 24 13.75 17.09 6.74
N HIS A 25 14.99 17.53 6.97
CA HIS A 25 15.63 17.50 8.29
C HIS A 25 15.64 16.10 8.95
N GLY A 26 15.70 15.03 8.14
CA GLY A 26 15.67 13.64 8.62
C GLY A 26 14.28 13.12 8.99
N GLU A 27 13.21 13.83 8.62
CA GLU A 27 11.83 13.47 8.98
C GLU A 27 10.97 13.25 7.74
N ILE A 28 10.05 12.28 7.81
CA ILE A 28 8.97 12.14 6.83
C ILE A 28 7.82 13.07 7.25
N ARG A 29 7.38 13.91 6.32
CA ARG A 29 6.31 14.88 6.51
C ARG A 29 5.20 14.65 5.51
N VAL A 30 3.95 14.70 5.98
CA VAL A 30 2.75 14.67 5.14
C VAL A 30 1.97 15.96 5.40
N ASN A 31 1.74 16.73 4.34
CA ASN A 31 1.12 18.07 4.44
C ASN A 31 1.84 18.93 5.50
N ASP A 32 3.17 18.92 5.43
CA ASP A 32 4.10 19.71 6.26
C ASP A 32 4.17 19.32 7.74
N GLN A 33 3.35 18.37 8.18
CA GLN A 33 3.36 17.78 9.52
C GLN A 33 4.26 16.54 9.56
N ARG A 34 5.14 16.48 10.55
CA ARG A 34 5.92 15.27 10.87
C ARG A 34 4.96 14.15 11.25
N ILE A 35 5.14 12.97 10.66
CA ILE A 35 4.37 11.78 11.02
C ILE A 35 5.20 10.80 11.85
N THR A 36 4.52 10.02 12.68
CA THR A 36 5.09 8.83 13.33
C THR A 36 4.51 7.60 12.66
N VAL A 37 5.36 6.74 12.09
CA VAL A 37 4.93 5.51 11.44
C VAL A 37 4.63 4.45 12.50
N ARG A 38 3.38 4.00 12.54
CA ARG A 38 2.87 2.87 13.34
C ARG A 38 2.46 1.78 12.36
N GLY A 39 3.47 1.15 11.77
CA GLY A 39 3.31 0.29 10.61
C GLY A 39 3.40 -1.20 10.91
N VAL A 40 2.79 -1.99 10.04
CA VAL A 40 2.96 -3.45 9.97
C VAL A 40 3.41 -3.88 8.57
N ASN A 41 4.09 -5.02 8.49
CA ASN A 41 4.27 -5.71 7.22
C ASN A 41 3.08 -6.64 7.01
N ARG A 42 2.53 -6.67 5.79
CA ARG A 42 1.42 -7.55 5.43
C ARG A 42 1.78 -8.33 4.18
N HIS A 43 1.72 -9.65 4.28
CA HIS A 43 1.74 -10.57 3.14
C HIS A 43 0.31 -10.90 2.73
N ASP A 44 0.09 -11.20 1.45
CA ASP A 44 -1.14 -11.87 1.04
C ASP A 44 -1.15 -13.31 1.59
N HIS A 45 -1.97 -13.54 2.62
CA HIS A 45 -2.09 -14.85 3.23
C HIS A 45 -3.51 -15.10 3.77
N HIS A 46 -4.07 -16.23 3.38
CA HIS A 46 -5.26 -16.83 3.98
C HIS A 46 -4.94 -18.29 4.35
N PRO A 47 -5.36 -18.79 5.53
CA PRO A 47 -4.95 -20.09 6.05
C PRO A 47 -5.29 -21.29 5.15
N VAL A 48 -6.32 -21.17 4.31
CA VAL A 48 -6.76 -22.23 3.38
C VAL A 48 -6.36 -21.94 1.92
N ARG A 49 -6.34 -20.66 1.52
CA ARG A 49 -6.19 -20.25 0.10
C ARG A 49 -4.76 -19.81 -0.24
N GLY A 50 -3.86 -19.78 0.74
CA GLY A 50 -2.51 -19.24 0.55
C GLY A 50 -2.57 -17.78 0.15
N LYS A 51 -1.92 -17.41 -0.96
CA LYS A 51 -1.86 -16.02 -1.43
C LYS A 51 -3.14 -15.53 -2.13
N ALA A 52 -4.10 -16.41 -2.42
CA ALA A 52 -5.37 -16.04 -3.06
C ALA A 52 -6.36 -15.49 -2.01
N VAL A 53 -6.04 -14.32 -1.46
CA VAL A 53 -6.93 -13.58 -0.57
C VAL A 53 -8.09 -12.95 -1.35
N THR A 54 -9.22 -12.81 -0.69
CA THR A 54 -10.42 -12.15 -1.22
C THR A 54 -10.47 -10.69 -0.76
N ARG A 55 -11.36 -9.89 -1.37
CA ARG A 55 -11.60 -8.51 -0.91
C ARG A 55 -12.05 -8.46 0.55
N ASP A 56 -12.86 -9.41 1.00
CA ASP A 56 -13.34 -9.44 2.39
C ASP A 56 -12.20 -9.74 3.37
N ASP A 57 -11.25 -10.61 3.00
CA ASP A 57 -10.03 -10.84 3.79
C ASP A 57 -9.21 -9.54 3.90
N MET A 58 -9.05 -8.82 2.78
CA MET A 58 -8.32 -7.53 2.75
C MET A 58 -9.01 -6.45 3.60
N VAL A 59 -10.34 -6.37 3.55
CA VAL A 59 -11.11 -5.45 4.41
C VAL A 59 -10.93 -5.81 5.88
N ALA A 60 -10.98 -7.09 6.24
CA ALA A 60 -10.77 -7.54 7.61
C ALA A 60 -9.37 -7.14 8.12
N ASP A 61 -8.33 -7.32 7.30
CA ASP A 61 -6.97 -6.88 7.59
C ASP A 61 -6.89 -5.38 7.87
N VAL A 62 -7.42 -4.54 6.95
CA VAL A 62 -7.39 -3.08 7.07
C VAL A 62 -8.16 -2.61 8.29
N VAL A 63 -9.36 -3.15 8.53
CA VAL A 63 -10.18 -2.80 9.71
C VAL A 63 -9.45 -3.16 11.00
N ALA A 64 -8.85 -4.35 11.07
CA ALA A 64 -8.07 -4.78 12.24
C ALA A 64 -6.86 -3.85 12.48
N MET A 65 -6.11 -3.49 11.43
CA MET A 65 -5.02 -2.51 11.52
C MET A 65 -5.49 -1.18 12.12
N LYS A 66 -6.62 -0.65 11.65
CA LYS A 66 -7.18 0.62 12.15
C LYS A 66 -7.63 0.50 13.61
N GLN A 67 -8.29 -0.59 14.00
CA GLN A 67 -8.70 -0.86 15.38
C GLN A 67 -7.50 -1.01 16.33
N LEU A 68 -6.37 -1.50 15.82
CA LEU A 68 -5.11 -1.64 16.56
C LEU A 68 -4.22 -0.40 16.49
N ASN A 69 -4.75 0.74 16.03
CA ASN A 69 -4.06 2.04 15.93
C ASN A 69 -2.86 2.06 14.97
N CYS A 70 -2.80 1.13 14.01
CA CYS A 70 -1.86 1.20 12.90
C CYS A 70 -2.26 2.33 11.94
N ASN A 71 -1.27 3.01 11.40
CA ASN A 71 -1.47 4.07 10.40
C ASN A 71 -0.70 3.81 9.09
N ALA A 72 0.05 2.72 9.01
CA ALA A 72 0.84 2.39 7.84
C ALA A 72 0.90 0.88 7.59
N VAL A 73 1.12 0.50 6.34
CA VAL A 73 1.35 -0.88 5.92
C VAL A 73 2.42 -0.93 4.85
N ARG A 74 3.29 -1.93 4.92
CA ARG A 74 4.24 -2.27 3.86
C ARG A 74 3.77 -3.53 3.14
N THR A 75 3.71 -3.49 1.81
CA THR A 75 3.33 -4.62 0.95
C THR A 75 4.49 -5.60 0.83
N SER A 76 4.86 -6.24 1.94
CA SER A 76 5.97 -7.19 2.01
C SER A 76 5.66 -8.44 1.17
N HIS A 77 6.47 -8.86 0.21
CA HIS A 77 7.65 -8.23 -0.39
C HIS A 77 7.46 -8.11 -1.91
N TYR A 78 6.28 -7.61 -2.30
CA TYR A 78 5.79 -7.57 -3.67
C TYR A 78 4.58 -6.63 -3.78
N PRO A 79 4.24 -6.16 -5.00
CA PRO A 79 2.99 -5.46 -5.22
C PRO A 79 1.81 -6.37 -4.83
N ASN A 80 0.94 -5.88 -3.96
CA ASN A 80 -0.33 -6.54 -3.63
C ASN A 80 -1.37 -6.28 -4.73
N ASP A 81 -2.54 -6.93 -4.65
CA ASP A 81 -3.67 -6.64 -5.52
C ASP A 81 -4.05 -5.14 -5.47
N PRO A 82 -4.32 -4.47 -6.62
CA PRO A 82 -4.72 -3.06 -6.64
C PRO A 82 -5.90 -2.72 -5.71
N ALA A 83 -6.83 -3.65 -5.52
CA ALA A 83 -7.97 -3.44 -4.61
C ALA A 83 -7.53 -3.22 -3.15
N PHE A 84 -6.38 -3.73 -2.73
CA PHE A 84 -5.82 -3.43 -1.40
C PHE A 84 -5.38 -1.97 -1.28
N LEU A 85 -4.82 -1.40 -2.34
CA LEU A 85 -4.41 0.01 -2.37
C LEU A 85 -5.63 0.94 -2.35
N ASP A 86 -6.70 0.58 -3.06
CA ASP A 86 -7.98 1.30 -3.01
C ASP A 86 -8.56 1.30 -1.59
N LEU A 87 -8.48 0.18 -0.88
CA LEU A 87 -8.88 0.10 0.53
C LEU A 87 -7.98 0.96 1.44
N CYS A 88 -6.67 1.04 1.17
CA CYS A 88 -5.78 1.91 1.92
C CYS A 88 -6.10 3.40 1.72
N ASP A 89 -6.49 3.79 0.50
CA ASP A 89 -6.96 5.14 0.19
C ASP A 89 -8.29 5.44 0.92
N GLU A 90 -9.23 4.49 0.94
CA GLU A 90 -10.55 4.63 1.58
C GLU A 90 -10.48 4.70 3.12
N TYR A 91 -9.72 3.81 3.75
CA TYR A 91 -9.64 3.69 5.22
C TYR A 91 -8.51 4.55 5.83
N GLY A 92 -7.64 5.12 4.99
CA GLY A 92 -6.52 5.97 5.38
C GLY A 92 -5.38 5.20 6.04
N LEU A 93 -4.51 4.63 5.21
CA LEU A 93 -3.22 4.04 5.60
C LEU A 93 -2.10 4.61 4.73
N TYR A 94 -0.94 4.90 5.33
CA TYR A 94 0.28 5.16 4.56
C TYR A 94 0.83 3.85 4.02
N VAL A 95 1.08 3.78 2.71
CA VAL A 95 1.55 2.53 2.08
C VAL A 95 2.99 2.67 1.64
N VAL A 96 3.82 1.68 2.00
CA VAL A 96 5.10 1.40 1.32
C VAL A 96 4.84 0.30 0.30
N ALA A 97 4.75 0.69 -0.97
CA ALA A 97 4.60 -0.22 -2.08
C ALA A 97 5.97 -0.78 -2.48
N GLU A 98 6.15 -2.09 -2.31
CA GLU A 98 7.42 -2.76 -2.53
C GLU A 98 7.46 -3.53 -3.85
N ALA A 99 8.59 -3.46 -4.55
CA ALA A 99 8.84 -4.25 -5.76
C ALA A 99 9.00 -5.74 -5.41
N ASN A 100 8.60 -6.63 -6.32
CA ASN A 100 8.76 -8.08 -6.15
C ASN A 100 10.18 -8.52 -6.49
N ILE A 101 11.15 -8.13 -5.65
CA ILE A 101 12.56 -8.45 -5.82
C ILE A 101 13.13 -8.82 -4.45
N GLU A 102 13.42 -10.11 -4.27
CA GLU A 102 14.08 -10.63 -3.08
C GLU A 102 15.21 -11.59 -3.49
N SER A 103 16.44 -11.25 -3.11
CA SER A 103 17.65 -12.03 -3.43
C SER A 103 18.28 -12.62 -2.17
N HIS A 104 17.48 -12.90 -1.14
CA HIS A 104 17.97 -13.31 0.18
C HIS A 104 18.92 -14.51 0.09
N ALA A 105 18.59 -15.50 -0.74
CA ALA A 105 19.40 -16.70 -0.93
C ALA A 105 20.81 -16.45 -1.50
N TYR A 106 21.10 -15.24 -2.00
CA TYR A 106 22.35 -14.87 -2.67
C TYR A 106 23.15 -13.81 -1.90
N ASN A 107 22.85 -13.61 -0.61
CA ASN A 107 23.51 -12.58 0.20
C ASN A 107 25.03 -12.81 0.38
N THR A 108 25.50 -14.06 0.32
CA THR A 108 26.94 -14.40 0.35
C THR A 108 27.58 -14.44 -1.03
N SER A 109 26.82 -14.75 -2.08
CA SER A 109 27.41 -14.92 -3.43
C SER A 109 27.81 -13.61 -4.11
N LEU A 110 27.29 -12.46 -3.69
CA LEU A 110 27.67 -11.14 -4.22
C LEU A 110 28.63 -10.37 -3.30
N CYS A 111 28.54 -10.59 -1.98
CA CYS A 111 29.39 -9.92 -1.00
C CYS A 111 30.72 -10.62 -0.78
N ASP A 112 30.78 -11.94 -1.05
CA ASP A 112 31.99 -12.76 -0.87
C ASP A 112 32.61 -13.20 -2.22
N ASP A 113 32.19 -12.64 -3.35
CA ASP A 113 32.82 -12.84 -4.66
C ASP A 113 34.09 -11.95 -4.74
N PRO A 114 35.32 -12.53 -4.83
CA PRO A 114 36.58 -11.79 -4.75
C PRO A 114 36.87 -10.84 -5.91
#